data_AF-A0A9D0XSY8-F1
#
_entry.id   AF-A0A9D0XSY8-F1
#
_cell.length_a   1.000
_cell.length_b   1.000
_cell.length_c   1.000
_cell.angle_alpha   90.00
_cell.angle_beta   90.00
_cell.angle_gamma   90.00
#
_symmetry.space_group_name_H-M   'P 1'
#
loop_
_entity.id
_entity.type
_entity.pdbx_description
1 polymer ?
#
loop_
_entity_poly.entity_id
_entity_poly.type
_entity_poly.pdbx_seq_one_letter_code
_entity_poly.pdbx_strand_id
1 'polypeptide(L)'
;MKTKLLPLTAVIALAATSSVQAHSSVEAKGDIMADGTSAYVVDSWGRIVRDNENRCVRSIDWSKDTAIAKCEGWAEPKPAPVVAPAPAPAAVVVVEEVVVVEVPTAPAKFIGHFDFDKADVKEISELDVFAAYMNEVADSKVAITGYTD
;
A
#
# COMPACT_ATOMS: atom_id res chain seq x y z
N MET A 1 63.94 -32.56 -20.75
CA MET A 1 62.72 -32.35 -21.56
C MET A 1 61.61 -33.26 -21.07
N LYS A 2 60.35 -32.81 -21.16
CA LYS A 2 59.06 -33.50 -20.85
C LYS A 2 58.41 -33.18 -19.49
N THR A 3 57.98 -31.92 -19.41
CA THR A 3 56.62 -31.44 -19.06
C THR A 3 55.79 -32.27 -18.07
N LYS A 4 55.66 -31.73 -16.85
CA LYS A 4 54.58 -32.02 -15.92
C LYS A 4 53.29 -31.35 -16.44
N LEU A 5 52.29 -32.13 -16.81
CA LEU A 5 50.92 -31.65 -17.00
C LEU A 5 50.24 -31.57 -15.63
N LEU A 6 49.98 -30.35 -15.16
CA LEU A 6 49.03 -30.11 -14.07
C LEU A 6 47.61 -29.97 -14.67
N PRO A 7 46.57 -30.49 -14.01
CA PRO A 7 45.20 -30.30 -14.46
C PRO A 7 44.74 -28.86 -14.19
N LEU A 8 44.26 -28.18 -15.23
CA LEU A 8 43.50 -26.94 -15.10
C LEU A 8 42.15 -27.26 -14.43
N THR A 9 42.08 -27.15 -13.11
CA THR A 9 40.81 -26.99 -12.39
C THR A 9 40.37 -25.54 -12.53
N ALA A 10 39.52 -25.26 -13.52
CA ALA A 10 38.82 -24.00 -13.65
C ALA A 10 37.76 -23.90 -12.54
N VAL A 11 38.11 -23.23 -11.45
CA VAL A 11 37.17 -22.85 -10.39
C VAL A 11 36.39 -21.62 -10.90
N ILE A 12 35.22 -21.86 -11.48
CA ILE A 12 34.26 -20.79 -11.76
C ILE A 12 33.61 -20.42 -10.43
N ALA A 13 34.16 -19.41 -9.77
CA ALA A 13 33.54 -18.79 -8.60
C ALA A 13 32.37 -17.93 -9.08
N LEU A 14 31.17 -18.51 -9.09
CA LEU A 14 29.93 -17.76 -9.28
C LEU A 14 29.62 -17.05 -7.95
N ALA A 15 30.15 -15.83 -7.78
CA ALA A 15 29.75 -14.95 -6.69
C ALA A 15 28.32 -14.46 -6.97
N ALA A 16 27.34 -15.26 -6.54
CA ALA A 16 25.96 -14.80 -6.40
C ALA A 16 25.94 -13.82 -5.22
N THR A 17 26.10 -12.52 -5.51
CA THR A 17 25.71 -11.47 -4.57
C THR A 17 24.19 -11.41 -4.55
N SER A 18 23.57 -12.36 -3.85
CA SER A 18 22.21 -12.20 -3.37
C SER A 18 22.23 -11.00 -2.43
N SER A 19 21.77 -9.85 -2.90
CA SER A 19 21.32 -8.76 -2.04
C SER A 19 20.13 -9.30 -1.25
N VAL A 20 20.42 -10.01 -0.15
CA VAL A 20 19.45 -10.29 0.90
C VAL A 20 19.09 -8.93 1.44
N GLN A 21 17.98 -8.37 0.93
CA GLN A 21 17.33 -7.24 1.58
C GLN A 21 17.03 -7.75 2.99
N ALA A 22 17.77 -7.24 3.98
CA ALA A 22 17.62 -7.66 5.36
C ALA A 22 16.18 -7.33 5.79
N HIS A 23 15.35 -8.36 5.89
CA HIS A 23 14.03 -8.25 6.49
C HIS A 23 14.23 -8.49 7.98
N SER A 24 14.25 -7.42 8.77
CA SER A 24 14.35 -7.51 10.23
C SER A 24 13.07 -8.17 10.77
N SER A 25 13.22 -9.12 11.69
CA SER A 25 12.10 -9.56 12.49
C SER A 25 11.57 -8.37 13.30
N VAL A 26 10.27 -8.15 13.25
CA VAL A 26 9.64 -7.03 13.95
C VAL A 26 9.35 -7.48 15.38
N GLU A 27 10.08 -6.94 16.37
CA GLU A 27 9.82 -7.22 17.79
C GLU A 27 8.54 -6.56 18.31
N ALA A 28 7.97 -5.60 17.57
CA ALA A 28 6.75 -4.91 17.96
C ALA A 28 5.58 -5.90 18.08
N LYS A 29 5.13 -6.12 19.33
CA LYS A 29 3.95 -6.91 19.66
C LYS A 29 2.70 -6.11 19.34
N GLY A 30 1.84 -6.66 18.48
CA GLY A 30 0.55 -6.07 18.12
C GLY A 30 0.32 -5.98 16.63
N ASP A 31 -0.95 -5.77 16.29
CA ASP A 31 -1.41 -5.55 14.92
C ASP A 31 -0.87 -4.21 14.42
N ILE A 32 -0.40 -4.19 13.17
CA ILE A 32 0.01 -2.96 12.47
C ILE A 32 -1.10 -2.66 11.46
N MET A 33 -1.66 -1.45 11.49
CA MET A 33 -2.65 -1.04 10.50
C MET A 33 -1.95 -0.62 9.21
N ALA A 34 -2.63 -0.81 8.08
CA ALA A 34 -2.08 -0.42 6.78
C ALA A 34 -2.01 1.11 6.61
N ASP A 35 -2.82 1.88 7.32
CA ASP A 35 -2.89 3.35 7.22
C ASP A 35 -2.98 3.85 5.76
N GLY A 36 -3.61 3.06 4.89
CA GLY A 36 -3.77 3.34 3.45
C GLY A 36 -2.57 3.00 2.56
N THR A 37 -1.47 2.45 3.09
CA THR A 37 -0.32 2.02 2.27
C THR A 37 -0.64 0.76 1.45
N SER A 38 -0.19 0.73 0.20
CA SER A 38 -0.18 -0.49 -0.62
C SER A 38 1.13 -1.27 -0.50
N ALA A 39 2.13 -0.78 0.25
CA ALA A 39 3.46 -1.37 0.34
C ALA A 39 3.51 -2.77 0.99
N TYR A 40 2.43 -3.19 1.66
CA TYR A 40 2.35 -4.47 2.36
C TYR A 40 1.02 -5.17 2.09
N VAL A 41 0.98 -6.47 2.32
CA VAL A 41 -0.25 -7.27 2.22
C VAL A 41 -1.13 -6.97 3.42
N VAL A 42 -2.41 -6.73 3.16
CA VAL A 42 -3.40 -6.31 4.16
C VAL A 42 -4.48 -7.39 4.28
N ASP A 43 -4.89 -7.72 5.52
CA ASP A 43 -6.00 -8.64 5.79
C ASP A 43 -7.38 -7.93 5.68
N SER A 44 -8.46 -8.69 5.85
CA SER A 44 -9.83 -8.16 5.78
C SER A 44 -10.18 -7.12 6.86
N TRP A 45 -9.37 -6.99 7.90
CA TRP A 45 -9.53 -6.02 8.98
C TRP A 45 -8.63 -4.79 8.82
N GLY A 46 -7.93 -4.66 7.69
CA GLY A 46 -7.03 -3.53 7.44
C GLY A 46 -5.66 -3.66 8.10
N ARG A 47 -5.29 -4.85 8.58
CA ARG A 47 -4.03 -5.11 9.28
C ARG A 47 -2.98 -5.70 8.37
N ILE A 48 -1.72 -5.34 8.60
CA ILE A 48 -0.59 -5.88 7.85
C ILE A 48 -0.39 -7.36 8.20
N VAL A 49 -0.40 -8.20 7.17
CA VAL A 49 -0.13 -9.63 7.28
C VAL A 49 1.35 -9.85 7.59
N ARG A 50 1.61 -10.81 8.49
CA ARG A 50 2.97 -11.22 8.88
C ARG A 50 3.25 -12.66 8.47
N ASP A 51 4.51 -12.95 8.15
CA ASP A 51 4.98 -14.32 7.90
C ASP A 51 5.32 -15.07 9.20
N ASN A 52 5.81 -16.31 9.08
CA ASN A 52 6.18 -17.15 10.22
C ASN A 52 7.40 -16.63 11.01
N GLU A 53 8.16 -15.69 10.44
CA GLU A 53 9.29 -15.01 11.09
C GLU A 53 8.86 -13.66 11.70
N ASN A 54 7.55 -13.42 11.77
CA ASN A 54 6.93 -12.19 12.28
C ASN A 54 7.27 -10.93 11.47
N ARG A 55 7.63 -11.08 10.20
CA ARG A 55 7.97 -9.98 9.27
C ARG A 55 6.73 -9.55 8.50
N CYS A 56 6.57 -8.25 8.26
CA CYS A 56 5.48 -7.77 7.42
C CYS A 56 5.67 -8.24 5.97
N VAL A 57 4.61 -8.83 5.38
CA VAL A 57 4.64 -9.31 4.00
C VAL A 57 4.57 -8.11 3.06
N ARG A 58 5.64 -7.84 2.32
CA ARG A 58 5.70 -6.75 1.34
C ARG A 58 4.89 -7.09 0.09
N SER A 59 4.29 -6.07 -0.52
CA SER A 59 3.68 -6.17 -1.85
C SER A 59 4.69 -5.79 -2.94
N ILE A 60 4.24 -5.79 -4.19
CA ILE A 60 5.03 -5.27 -5.32
C ILE A 60 5.24 -3.74 -5.27
N ASP A 61 4.36 -3.02 -4.57
CA ASP A 61 4.40 -1.55 -4.44
C ASP A 61 5.31 -1.08 -3.30
N TRP A 62 6.02 -2.02 -2.66
CA TRP A 62 6.93 -1.70 -1.58
C TRP A 62 8.12 -0.88 -2.08
N SER A 63 8.36 0.25 -1.42
CA SER A 63 9.56 1.06 -1.57
C SER A 63 10.02 1.54 -0.18
N LYS A 64 11.25 2.07 -0.09
CA LYS A 64 11.73 2.65 1.18
C LYS A 64 10.90 3.85 1.63
N ASP A 65 10.32 4.59 0.69
CA ASP A 65 9.55 5.81 0.97
C ASP A 65 8.11 5.48 1.42
N THR A 66 7.59 4.30 1.02
CA THR A 66 6.27 3.80 1.40
C THR A 66 6.30 2.77 2.54
N ALA A 67 7.50 2.47 3.06
CA ALA A 67 7.70 1.50 4.12
C ALA A 67 7.21 2.01 5.47
N ILE A 68 6.59 1.12 6.25
CA ILE A 68 6.20 1.40 7.62
C ILE A 68 7.41 1.10 8.50
N ALA A 69 7.92 2.09 9.25
CA ALA A 69 9.10 1.93 10.09
C ALA A 69 8.99 0.72 11.06
N LYS A 70 7.80 0.53 11.64
CA LYS A 70 7.47 -0.64 12.50
C LYS A 70 7.63 -1.97 11.78
N CYS A 71 7.30 -2.04 10.48
CA CYS A 71 7.43 -3.26 9.67
C CYS A 71 8.87 -3.59 9.29
N GLU A 72 9.75 -2.60 9.28
CA GLU A 72 11.14 -2.75 8.85
C GLU A 72 12.11 -2.86 10.03
N GLY A 73 11.61 -2.74 11.26
CA GLY A 73 12.45 -2.63 12.45
C GLY A 73 13.31 -1.36 12.44
N TRP A 74 12.91 -0.35 11.69
CA TRP A 74 13.58 0.94 11.68
C TRP A 74 13.22 1.69 12.94
N ALA A 75 14.17 2.48 13.46
CA ALA A 75 13.85 3.45 14.48
C ALA A 75 12.70 4.31 13.95
N GLU A 76 11.59 4.38 14.68
CA GLU A 76 10.53 5.31 14.33
C GLU A 76 11.17 6.69 14.18
N PRO A 77 10.96 7.40 13.05
CA PRO A 77 11.43 8.76 12.93
C PRO A 77 10.83 9.51 14.11
N LYS A 78 11.69 9.87 15.07
CA LYS A 78 11.32 10.77 16.17
C LYS A 78 10.62 11.94 15.51
N PRO A 79 9.40 12.33 15.95
CA PRO A 79 8.77 13.54 15.45
C PRO A 79 9.84 14.62 15.51
N ALA A 80 10.25 15.12 14.35
CA ALA A 80 11.11 16.29 14.33
C ALA A 80 10.38 17.31 15.20
N PRO A 81 11.04 17.91 16.22
CA PRO A 81 10.41 18.97 16.97
C PRO A 81 9.85 19.93 15.93
N VAL A 82 8.54 20.15 15.98
CA VAL A 82 7.93 21.24 15.23
C VAL A 82 8.60 22.47 15.81
N VAL A 83 9.65 22.94 15.12
CA VAL A 83 10.22 24.24 15.39
C VAL A 83 9.10 25.18 14.99
N ALA A 84 8.35 25.64 15.98
CA ALA A 84 7.46 26.77 15.79
C ALA A 84 8.29 27.86 15.10
N PRO A 85 7.89 28.35 13.92
CA PRO A 85 8.61 29.41 13.26
C PRO A 85 8.70 30.59 14.23
N ALA A 86 9.91 31.09 14.47
CA ALA A 86 10.10 32.36 15.14
C ALA A 86 9.31 33.45 14.36
N PRO A 87 8.65 34.41 15.03
CA PRO A 87 7.80 35.37 14.35
C PRO A 87 8.65 36.26 13.43
N ALA A 88 8.54 36.03 12.13
CA ALA A 88 8.99 36.93 11.08
C ALA A 88 7.94 38.05 10.90
N PRO A 89 8.36 39.29 10.61
CA PRO A 89 7.51 40.47 10.65
C PRO A 89 6.35 40.37 9.65
N ALA A 90 5.19 40.89 10.07
CA ALA A 90 3.92 40.84 9.36
C ALA A 90 4.06 41.21 7.88
N ALA A 91 3.98 40.20 7.02
CA ALA A 91 3.77 40.35 5.59
C ALA A 91 2.28 40.09 5.30
N VAL A 92 1.74 40.99 4.48
CA VAL A 92 0.34 41.11 4.08
C VAL A 92 -0.23 39.77 3.64
N VAL A 93 -1.39 39.43 4.20
CA VAL A 93 -2.23 38.30 3.81
C VAL A 93 -2.55 38.43 2.32
N VAL A 94 -1.89 37.63 1.49
CA VAL A 94 -2.46 37.18 0.23
C VAL A 94 -3.10 35.83 0.56
N VAL A 95 -4.43 35.84 0.68
CA VAL A 95 -5.22 34.62 0.70
C VAL A 95 -5.05 33.99 -0.67
N GLU A 96 -4.11 33.06 -0.79
CA GLU A 96 -4.23 32.06 -1.84
C GLU A 96 -5.34 31.13 -1.35
N GLU A 97 -6.49 31.24 -2.00
CA GLU A 97 -7.65 30.38 -1.81
C GLU A 97 -7.16 28.94 -1.95
N VAL A 98 -6.95 28.28 -0.81
CA VAL A 98 -6.84 26.83 -0.77
C VAL A 98 -8.21 26.36 -1.23
N VAL A 99 -8.32 26.08 -2.52
CA VAL A 99 -9.40 25.29 -3.07
C VAL A 99 -9.28 23.95 -2.37
N VAL A 100 -10.05 23.80 -1.30
CA VAL A 100 -10.35 22.51 -0.71
C VAL A 100 -11.09 21.79 -1.82
N VAL A 101 -10.36 21.00 -2.61
CA VAL A 101 -10.98 20.03 -3.49
C VAL A 101 -11.65 19.06 -2.54
N GLU A 102 -12.95 19.25 -2.30
CA GLU A 102 -13.79 18.29 -1.60
C GLU A 102 -13.65 16.98 -2.38
N VAL A 103 -12.87 16.05 -1.84
CA VAL A 103 -12.79 14.71 -2.42
C VAL A 103 -14.21 14.15 -2.31
N PRO A 104 -14.84 13.75 -3.44
CA PRO A 104 -16.20 13.24 -3.41
C PRO A 104 -16.27 12.06 -2.44
N THR A 105 -17.29 12.06 -1.58
CA THR A 105 -17.47 10.99 -0.60
C THR A 105 -17.93 9.72 -1.32
N ALA A 106 -17.26 8.59 -1.08
CA ALA A 106 -17.60 7.32 -1.71
C ALA A 106 -19.05 6.89 -1.38
N PRO A 107 -19.83 6.39 -2.36
CA PRO A 107 -21.20 5.96 -2.14
C PRO A 107 -21.27 4.71 -1.24
N ALA A 108 -22.33 4.62 -0.43
CA ALA A 108 -22.56 3.50 0.48
C ALA A 108 -22.82 2.18 -0.27
N LYS A 109 -22.53 1.04 0.37
CA LYS A 109 -22.76 -0.30 -0.21
C LYS A 109 -24.21 -0.44 -0.68
N PHE A 110 -24.36 -0.77 -1.96
CA PHE A 110 -25.65 -1.07 -2.58
C PHE A 110 -25.85 -2.58 -2.75
N ILE A 111 -27.07 -3.06 -2.54
CA ILE A 111 -27.47 -4.46 -2.81
C ILE A 111 -28.60 -4.42 -3.84
N GLY A 112 -28.31 -4.90 -5.04
CA GLY A 112 -29.31 -5.09 -6.09
C GLY A 112 -30.01 -6.43 -5.94
N HIS A 113 -31.31 -6.45 -6.21
CA HIS A 113 -32.11 -7.67 -6.26
C HIS A 113 -32.51 -7.98 -7.70
N PHE A 114 -32.55 -9.26 -8.02
CA PHE A 114 -32.95 -9.78 -9.32
C PHE A 114 -34.27 -10.56 -9.18
N ASP A 115 -35.04 -10.59 -10.25
CA ASP A 115 -36.18 -11.51 -10.33
C ASP A 115 -35.69 -12.96 -10.47
N PHE A 116 -36.55 -13.93 -10.13
CA PHE A 116 -36.20 -15.35 -10.19
C PHE A 116 -35.75 -15.76 -11.60
N ASP A 117 -34.60 -16.43 -11.69
CA ASP A 117 -33.96 -16.87 -12.95
C ASP A 117 -33.74 -15.70 -13.95
N LYS A 118 -33.44 -14.50 -13.43
CA LYS A 118 -33.13 -13.30 -14.23
C LYS A 118 -31.83 -12.65 -13.82
N ALA A 119 -31.20 -11.98 -14.78
CA ALA A 119 -30.02 -11.15 -14.58
C ALA A 119 -30.24 -9.70 -15.08
N ASP A 120 -31.46 -9.37 -15.49
CA ASP A 120 -31.81 -8.02 -15.94
C ASP A 120 -31.80 -7.06 -14.75
N VAL A 121 -30.94 -6.04 -14.83
CA VAL A 121 -30.85 -4.99 -13.83
C VAL A 121 -31.99 -4.01 -14.05
N LYS A 122 -32.85 -3.83 -13.05
CA LYS A 122 -33.91 -2.80 -13.05
C LYS A 122 -33.28 -1.40 -12.91
N GLU A 123 -34.01 -0.39 -13.34
CA GLU A 123 -33.58 1.01 -13.18
C GLU A 123 -33.45 1.33 -11.68
N ILE A 124 -32.23 1.69 -11.28
CA ILE A 124 -31.84 1.96 -9.90
C ILE A 124 -30.94 3.20 -9.91
N SER A 125 -31.43 4.31 -9.34
CA SER A 125 -30.75 5.62 -9.29
C SER A 125 -29.41 5.58 -8.56
N GLU A 126 -29.23 4.65 -7.63
CA GLU A 126 -28.03 4.49 -6.82
C GLU A 126 -26.84 4.02 -7.68
N LEU A 127 -27.10 3.30 -8.78
CA LEU A 127 -26.05 2.91 -9.72
C LEU A 127 -25.47 4.12 -10.46
N ASP A 128 -26.28 5.15 -10.72
CA ASP A 128 -25.82 6.39 -11.35
C ASP A 128 -24.87 7.17 -10.43
N VAL A 129 -25.13 7.15 -9.11
CA VAL A 129 -24.24 7.75 -8.12
C VAL A 129 -22.89 7.03 -8.09
N PHE A 130 -22.90 5.69 -8.16
CA PHE A 130 -21.67 4.90 -8.27
C PHE A 130 -20.92 5.20 -9.57
N ALA A 131 -21.61 5.29 -10.70
CA ALA A 131 -21.00 5.62 -11.98
C ALA A 131 -20.39 7.03 -11.99
N ALA A 132 -21.08 8.02 -11.44
CA ALA A 132 -20.57 9.38 -11.30
C ALA A 132 -19.30 9.42 -10.44
N TYR A 133 -19.32 8.76 -9.27
CA TYR A 133 -18.16 8.67 -8.40
C TYR A 133 -16.95 8.01 -9.08
N MET A 134 -17.16 6.92 -9.82
CA MET A 134 -16.07 6.23 -10.53
C MET A 134 -15.46 7.08 -11.66
N ASN A 135 -16.25 7.94 -12.30
CA ASN A 135 -15.74 8.86 -13.31
C ASN A 135 -14.95 10.03 -12.71
N GLU A 136 -15.31 10.45 -11.49
CA GLU A 136 -14.65 11.54 -10.78
C GLU A 136 -13.35 11.09 -10.10
N VAL A 137 -13.31 9.85 -9.60
CA VAL A 137 -12.15 9.27 -8.89
C VAL A 137 -11.47 8.21 -9.77
N ALA A 138 -10.47 8.65 -10.54
CA ALA A 138 -9.80 7.86 -11.59
C ALA A 138 -9.17 6.53 -11.12
N ASP A 139 -8.82 6.40 -9.83
CA ASP A 139 -8.23 5.19 -9.25
C ASP A 139 -9.22 4.37 -8.38
N SER A 140 -10.51 4.70 -8.46
CA SER A 140 -11.54 3.97 -7.71
C SER A 140 -11.72 2.53 -8.22
N LYS A 141 -11.86 1.59 -7.28
CA LYS A 141 -12.10 0.17 -7.57
C LYS A 141 -13.44 -0.24 -6.98
N VAL A 142 -14.25 -0.94 -7.77
CA VAL A 142 -15.54 -1.50 -7.34
C VAL A 142 -15.48 -3.03 -7.39
N ALA A 143 -16.00 -3.68 -6.34
CA ALA A 143 -16.19 -5.12 -6.31
C ALA A 143 -17.69 -5.42 -6.40
N ILE A 144 -18.09 -6.22 -7.39
CA ILE A 144 -19.48 -6.62 -7.62
C ILE A 144 -19.57 -8.14 -7.41
N THR A 145 -20.37 -8.56 -6.44
CA THR A 145 -20.57 -9.98 -6.11
C THR A 145 -22.01 -10.37 -6.36
N GLY A 146 -22.23 -11.37 -7.22
CA GLY A 146 -23.54 -11.97 -7.46
C GLY A 146 -23.81 -13.14 -6.52
N TYR A 147 -25.08 -13.32 -6.15
CA TYR A 147 -25.55 -14.41 -5.30
C TYR A 147 -26.77 -15.08 -5.97
N THR A 148 -26.94 -16.38 -5.75
CA THR A 148 -28.16 -17.15 -6.07
C THR A 148 -28.66 -17.81 -4.79
N ASP A 149 -29.93 -18.21 -4.77
CA ASP A 149 -30.50 -19.04 -3.69
C ASP A 149 -30.13 -20.53 -3.81
#